data_AF-A0A078ML10-F1
#
_entry.id   AF-A0A078ML10-F1
#
_cell.length_a   1.000
_cell.length_b   1.000
_cell.length_c   1.000
_cell.angle_alpha   90.00
_cell.angle_beta   90.00
_cell.angle_gamma   90.00
#
_symmetry.space_group_name_H-M   'P 1'
#
loop_
_entity.id
_entity.type
_entity.pdbx_description
1 polymer ?
#
loop_
_entity_poly.entity_id
_entity_poly.type
_entity_poly.pdbx_seq_one_letter_code
_entity_poly.pdbx_strand_id
1 'polypeptide(L)'
;MPRPAAAPAPAAAAAATPVSAAGAAPAAGAASTGPTSAAPAKPASAPAKPERSRLRQAALLAVVLLVLSAAAVLAARWLVTLGPVQEFLARYPGESELPHGAPVGIPAWLGWQHFFNVFLMVLIIRSGWQVRTQRRPPAQWTPKWGKNPKKISLTLWLHQSLDILWLVNGAVFVVLLAVTGQWMRVVPTSWDVFPNAASAALQYLSLDWPTENGWVNYNSLQVLAYFVTIFVAAPLAAITGYRMSGMWPAKADRLNRIYPVEVARAIHLPVMLYFVAFIIVHVALVLSTGALKNLNHMYAGQDAVNWTGFWIMFASLLVIAGGWFAARPFVLAPIASLFGKVGR
;
A
#
# COMPACT_ATOMS: atom_id res chain seq x y z
N MET A 1 44.36 -32.23 67.10
CA MET A 1 43.22 -31.58 66.39
C MET A 1 42.72 -32.53 65.31
N PRO A 2 41.40 -32.70 65.14
CA PRO A 2 40.81 -33.95 64.66
C PRO A 2 40.31 -33.93 63.20
N ARG A 3 40.26 -35.15 62.63
CA ARG A 3 39.38 -35.69 61.57
C ARG A 3 37.89 -35.26 61.73
N PRO A 4 36.97 -35.62 60.81
CA PRO A 4 37.02 -35.80 59.35
C PRO A 4 35.83 -35.12 58.62
N ALA A 5 35.77 -35.33 57.31
CA ALA A 5 34.62 -35.07 56.44
C ALA A 5 33.49 -36.14 56.56
N ALA A 6 32.37 -35.78 55.92
CA ALA A 6 31.32 -36.63 55.30
C ALA A 6 30.02 -36.87 56.09
N ALA A 7 29.00 -36.07 55.69
CA ALA A 7 27.63 -36.38 55.25
C ALA A 7 26.73 -37.30 56.12
N PRO A 8 25.40 -37.15 56.03
CA PRO A 8 24.70 -37.92 55.00
C PRO A 8 23.40 -37.27 54.45
N ALA A 9 22.94 -37.76 53.29
CA ALA A 9 21.52 -37.81 52.91
C ALA A 9 20.83 -38.96 53.72
N PRO A 10 19.67 -39.58 53.40
CA PRO A 10 18.67 -39.38 52.33
C PRO A 10 17.19 -39.64 52.79
N ALA A 11 16.29 -39.74 51.81
CA ALA A 11 15.21 -40.74 51.65
C ALA A 11 14.02 -40.85 52.63
N ALA A 12 12.82 -40.74 52.01
CA ALA A 12 11.74 -41.74 51.96
C ALA A 12 11.04 -42.29 53.23
N ALA A 13 9.70 -42.22 53.12
CA ALA A 13 8.71 -43.26 53.43
C ALA A 13 8.22 -43.49 54.88
N ALA A 14 6.89 -43.71 54.91
CA ALA A 14 6.13 -44.63 55.76
C ALA A 14 5.52 -44.13 57.09
N ALA A 15 4.19 -44.18 57.07
CA ALA A 15 3.31 -44.88 58.02
C ALA A 15 2.81 -44.20 59.31
N ALA A 16 1.52 -44.53 59.56
CA ALA A 16 0.81 -44.64 60.83
C ALA A 16 0.16 -43.39 61.47
N THR A 17 -1.18 -43.35 61.33
CA THR A 17 -2.19 -42.86 62.30
C THR A 17 -1.93 -43.41 63.71
N PRO A 18 -2.33 -42.74 64.82
CA PRO A 18 -3.74 -42.52 65.24
C PRO A 18 -3.93 -41.10 65.88
N VAL A 19 -5.10 -40.58 66.27
CA VAL A 19 -6.06 -41.05 67.27
C VAL A 19 -7.34 -40.22 67.11
N SER A 20 -8.45 -40.94 67.20
CA SER A 20 -9.83 -40.49 67.31
C SER A 20 -10.12 -39.79 68.65
N ALA A 21 -10.84 -38.67 68.58
CA ALA A 21 -11.81 -38.22 69.58
C ALA A 21 -12.69 -37.19 68.89
N ALA A 22 -14.01 -37.16 68.95
CA ALA A 22 -15.03 -38.03 69.51
C ALA A 22 -16.34 -37.51 68.89
N GLY A 23 -17.36 -38.35 68.73
CA GLY A 23 -18.71 -37.87 68.40
C GLY A 23 -19.50 -38.79 67.51
N ALA A 24 -20.29 -39.63 68.16
CA ALA A 24 -21.21 -40.61 67.61
C ALA A 24 -22.15 -40.08 66.50
N ALA A 25 -22.42 -40.96 65.53
CA ALA A 25 -23.60 -40.96 64.66
C ALA A 25 -24.84 -41.48 65.45
N PRO A 26 -26.03 -41.75 64.86
CA PRO A 26 -26.52 -41.49 63.49
C PRO A 26 -27.98 -40.94 63.45
N ALA A 27 -28.42 -40.40 62.31
CA ALA A 27 -29.80 -40.60 61.84
C ALA A 27 -29.93 -40.24 60.36
N ALA A 28 -30.46 -41.19 59.59
CA ALA A 28 -30.72 -41.12 58.17
C ALA A 28 -31.80 -40.08 57.82
N GLY A 29 -31.72 -39.49 56.62
CA GLY A 29 -32.81 -38.68 56.10
C GLY A 29 -32.51 -37.95 54.80
N ALA A 30 -32.90 -38.58 53.69
CA ALA A 30 -33.37 -37.98 52.45
C ALA A 30 -32.39 -37.20 51.54
N ALA A 31 -32.29 -37.73 50.33
CA ALA A 31 -31.76 -37.10 49.14
C ALA A 31 -32.46 -35.75 48.84
N SER A 32 -31.68 -34.78 48.36
CA SER A 32 -32.18 -33.78 47.41
C SER A 32 -31.11 -33.53 46.33
N THR A 33 -31.46 -33.91 45.12
CA THR A 33 -30.72 -33.67 43.87
C THR A 33 -31.03 -32.26 43.39
N GLY A 34 -30.02 -31.38 43.42
CA GLY A 34 -30.04 -30.08 42.73
C GLY A 34 -29.10 -30.13 41.52
N PRO A 35 -29.51 -29.68 40.32
CA PRO A 35 -28.70 -29.81 39.12
C PRO A 35 -27.58 -28.77 39.11
N THR A 36 -26.33 -29.23 39.18
CA THR A 36 -25.16 -28.41 38.85
C THR A 36 -25.22 -28.12 37.35
N SER A 37 -25.56 -26.88 36.99
CA SER A 37 -25.46 -26.36 35.63
C SER A 37 -24.00 -26.45 35.17
N ALA A 38 -23.70 -27.43 34.33
CA ALA A 38 -22.42 -27.53 33.65
C ALA A 38 -22.30 -26.38 32.66
N ALA A 39 -21.25 -25.57 32.80
CA ALA A 39 -20.90 -24.53 31.85
C ALA A 39 -20.75 -25.15 30.44
N PRO A 40 -21.26 -24.51 29.36
CA PRO A 40 -21.08 -25.04 28.01
C PRO A 40 -19.58 -25.06 27.67
N ALA A 41 -19.07 -26.25 27.35
CA ALA A 41 -17.73 -26.40 26.79
C ALA A 41 -17.64 -25.56 25.51
N LYS A 42 -16.62 -24.69 25.41
CA LYS A 42 -16.30 -23.99 24.17
C LYS A 42 -16.12 -25.04 23.06
N PRO A 43 -16.75 -24.88 21.88
CA PRO A 43 -16.47 -25.78 20.77
C PRO A 43 -14.99 -25.68 20.42
N ALA A 44 -14.33 -26.82 20.31
CA ALA A 44 -12.95 -26.94 19.90
C ALA A 44 -12.73 -26.16 18.59
N SER A 45 -11.70 -25.31 18.56
CA SER A 45 -11.31 -24.59 17.35
C SER A 45 -11.02 -25.59 16.24
N ALA A 46 -11.75 -25.47 15.12
CA ALA A 46 -11.50 -26.26 13.92
C ALA A 46 -10.00 -26.17 13.53
N PRO A 47 -9.39 -27.27 13.06
CA PRO A 47 -7.96 -27.28 12.72
C PRO A 47 -7.71 -26.25 11.61
N ALA A 48 -6.74 -25.37 11.83
CA ALA A 48 -6.30 -24.43 10.81
C ALA A 48 -5.78 -25.22 9.61
N LYS A 49 -6.45 -25.14 8.44
CA LYS A 49 -5.97 -25.79 7.21
C LYS A 49 -4.51 -25.34 6.95
N PRO A 50 -3.58 -26.28 6.72
CA PRO A 50 -2.16 -26.01 6.80
C PRO A 50 -1.72 -25.08 5.66
N GLU A 51 -0.78 -24.20 5.98
CA GLU A 51 -0.10 -23.24 5.10
C GLU A 51 0.34 -23.83 3.74
N ARG A 52 0.67 -25.14 3.71
CA ARG A 52 0.92 -25.93 2.49
C ARG A 52 -0.20 -25.89 1.44
N SER A 53 -1.48 -25.85 1.83
CA SER A 53 -2.60 -25.75 0.88
C SER A 53 -2.69 -24.38 0.25
N ARG A 54 -2.39 -23.31 1.00
CA ARG A 54 -2.35 -21.94 0.49
C ARG A 54 -1.15 -21.71 -0.42
N LEU A 55 0.01 -22.27 -0.05
CA LEU A 55 1.21 -22.26 -0.89
C LEU A 55 0.99 -23.01 -2.21
N ARG A 56 0.35 -24.19 -2.18
CA ARG A 56 -0.03 -24.92 -3.41
C ARG A 56 -1.02 -24.13 -4.27
N GLN A 57 -2.03 -23.51 -3.67
CA GLN A 57 -2.98 -22.65 -4.40
C GLN A 57 -2.29 -21.43 -5.00
N ALA A 58 -1.41 -20.77 -4.26
CA ALA A 58 -0.62 -19.64 -4.74
C ALA A 58 0.34 -20.06 -5.87
N ALA A 59 1.00 -21.20 -5.73
CA ALA A 59 1.88 -21.76 -6.77
C ALA A 59 1.09 -22.13 -8.03
N LEU A 60 -0.07 -22.78 -7.88
CA LEU A 60 -0.95 -23.10 -9.01
C LEU A 60 -1.43 -21.82 -9.71
N LEU A 61 -1.86 -20.82 -8.94
CA LEU A 61 -2.26 -19.53 -9.48
C LEU A 61 -1.10 -18.86 -10.22
N ALA A 62 0.11 -18.89 -9.67
CA ALA A 62 1.30 -18.34 -10.30
C ALA A 62 1.62 -19.05 -11.63
N VAL A 63 1.53 -20.39 -11.66
CA VAL A 63 1.72 -21.17 -12.89
C VAL A 63 0.64 -20.84 -13.92
N VAL A 64 -0.63 -20.75 -13.52
CA VAL A 64 -1.72 -20.36 -14.43
C VAL A 64 -1.49 -18.97 -15.00
N LEU A 65 -1.14 -17.99 -14.16
CA LEU A 65 -0.83 -16.63 -14.61
C LEU A 65 0.37 -16.60 -15.57
N LEU A 66 1.40 -17.40 -15.30
CA LEU A 66 2.57 -17.51 -16.17
C LEU A 66 2.19 -18.08 -17.54
N VAL A 67 1.43 -19.17 -17.58
CA VAL A 67 0.97 -19.80 -18.82
C VAL A 67 0.08 -18.84 -19.62
N LEU A 68 -0.85 -18.15 -18.97
CA LEU A 68 -1.69 -17.14 -19.62
C LEU A 68 -0.86 -15.98 -20.17
N SER A 69 0.15 -15.51 -19.43
CA SER A 69 1.04 -14.44 -19.89
C SER A 69 1.87 -14.90 -21.10
N ALA A 70 2.42 -16.11 -21.06
CA ALA A 70 3.16 -16.68 -22.18
C ALA A 70 2.27 -16.83 -23.43
N ALA A 71 1.04 -17.32 -23.27
CA ALA A 71 0.08 -17.42 -24.35
C ALA A 71 -0.27 -16.04 -24.93
N ALA A 72 -0.46 -15.02 -24.09
CA ALA A 72 -0.71 -13.65 -24.53
C ALA A 72 0.47 -13.06 -25.32
N VAL A 73 1.72 -13.30 -24.87
CA VAL A 73 2.93 -12.89 -25.60
C VAL A 73 3.02 -13.58 -26.96
N LEU A 74 2.79 -14.89 -27.02
CA LEU A 74 2.82 -15.64 -28.29
C LEU A 74 1.72 -15.17 -29.24
N ALA A 75 0.51 -14.91 -28.72
CA ALA A 75 -0.57 -14.35 -29.51
C ALA A 75 -0.23 -12.95 -30.04
N ALA A 76 0.33 -12.07 -29.21
CA ALA A 76 0.78 -10.74 -29.64
C ALA A 76 1.87 -10.83 -30.71
N ARG A 77 2.86 -11.71 -30.52
CA ARG A 77 3.92 -11.97 -31.50
C ARG A 77 3.40 -12.50 -32.82
N TRP A 78 2.37 -13.34 -32.80
CA TRP A 78 1.71 -13.79 -34.03
C TRP A 78 0.88 -12.67 -34.68
N LEU A 79 0.15 -11.87 -33.90
CA LEU A 79 -0.63 -10.75 -34.44
C LEU A 79 0.24 -9.73 -35.18
N VAL A 80 1.43 -9.40 -34.67
CA VAL A 80 2.32 -8.42 -35.32
C VAL A 80 2.93 -8.92 -36.64
N THR A 81 2.81 -10.22 -36.97
CA THR A 81 3.20 -10.74 -38.30
C THR A 81 2.12 -10.56 -39.35
N LEU A 82 0.91 -10.15 -38.97
CA LEU A 82 -0.21 -9.98 -39.90
C LEU A 82 -0.10 -8.61 -40.60
N GLY A 83 -0.23 -8.59 -41.93
CA GLY A 83 -0.15 -7.37 -42.75
C GLY A 83 -1.01 -6.21 -42.25
N PRO A 84 -2.30 -6.41 -41.94
CA PRO A 84 -3.16 -5.33 -41.41
C PRO A 84 -2.67 -4.75 -40.08
N VAL A 85 -2.03 -5.56 -39.22
CA VAL A 85 -1.48 -5.10 -37.94
C VAL A 85 -0.21 -4.29 -38.18
N GLN A 86 0.64 -4.71 -39.13
CA GLN A 86 1.83 -3.95 -39.50
C GLN A 86 1.47 -2.58 -40.09
N GLU A 87 0.45 -2.51 -40.95
CA GLU A 87 -0.08 -1.24 -41.47
C GLU A 87 -0.64 -0.35 -40.35
N PHE A 88 -1.33 -0.95 -39.38
CA PHE A 88 -1.82 -0.24 -38.20
C PHE A 88 -0.68 0.35 -37.36
N LEU A 89 0.36 -0.44 -37.07
CA LEU A 89 1.54 0.00 -36.33
C LEU A 89 2.34 1.07 -37.09
N ALA A 90 2.38 1.00 -38.43
CA ALA A 90 3.01 2.02 -39.26
C ALA A 90 2.22 3.34 -39.25
N ARG A 91 0.89 3.28 -39.21
CA ARG A 91 0.02 4.47 -39.10
C ARG A 91 0.02 5.07 -37.70
N TYR A 92 0.17 4.24 -36.67
CA TYR A 92 0.15 4.62 -35.26
C TYR A 92 1.40 4.07 -34.57
N PRO A 93 2.53 4.81 -34.62
CA PRO A 93 3.83 4.31 -34.16
C PRO A 93 3.90 4.10 -32.63
N GLY A 94 2.95 4.64 -31.87
CA GLY A 94 2.89 4.49 -30.42
C GLY A 94 2.95 5.80 -29.65
N GLU A 95 3.13 6.93 -30.33
CA GLU A 95 3.17 8.27 -29.74
C GLU A 95 2.27 9.25 -30.49
N SER A 96 1.74 10.22 -29.76
CA SER A 96 0.97 11.35 -30.30
C SER A 96 1.86 12.59 -30.32
N GLU A 97 1.77 13.39 -31.37
CA GLU A 97 2.52 14.64 -31.44
C GLU A 97 2.09 15.60 -30.33
N LEU A 98 3.07 16.19 -29.66
CA LEU A 98 2.81 17.21 -28.64
C LEU A 98 2.46 18.55 -29.31
N PRO A 99 1.62 19.40 -28.68
CA PRO A 99 1.33 20.73 -29.19
C PRO A 99 2.60 21.59 -29.38
N HIS A 100 2.55 22.52 -30.34
CA HIS A 100 3.60 23.51 -30.50
C HIS A 100 3.85 24.29 -29.20
N GLY A 101 5.12 24.37 -28.78
CA GLY A 101 5.51 25.02 -27.52
C GLY A 101 5.48 24.12 -26.29
N ALA A 102 5.20 22.82 -26.45
CA ALA A 102 5.36 21.86 -25.35
C ALA A 102 6.81 21.86 -24.82
N PRO A 103 7.01 21.90 -23.50
CA PRO A 103 8.35 21.91 -22.94
C PRO A 103 9.05 20.57 -23.17
N VAL A 104 10.33 20.64 -23.52
CA VAL A 104 11.21 19.48 -23.67
C VAL A 104 12.03 19.29 -22.39
N GLY A 105 12.23 18.03 -22.01
CA GLY A 105 13.01 17.65 -20.85
C GLY A 105 12.24 17.70 -19.54
N ILE A 106 12.95 17.32 -18.48
CA ILE A 106 12.39 17.13 -17.14
C ILE A 106 12.98 18.20 -16.20
N PRO A 107 12.17 19.20 -15.78
CA PRO A 107 12.65 20.24 -14.89
C PRO A 107 12.90 19.69 -13.48
N ALA A 108 13.84 20.29 -12.74
CA ALA A 108 14.23 19.82 -11.41
C ALA A 108 13.06 19.67 -10.43
N TRP A 109 12.06 20.57 -10.51
CA TRP A 109 10.87 20.50 -9.67
C TRP A 109 10.07 19.20 -9.91
N LEU A 110 10.05 18.70 -11.15
CA LEU A 110 9.31 17.49 -11.51
C LEU A 110 10.01 16.24 -10.94
N GLY A 111 11.34 16.21 -10.97
CA GLY A 111 12.12 15.16 -10.29
C GLY A 111 11.94 15.18 -8.77
N TRP A 112 11.94 16.37 -8.15
CA TRP A 112 11.62 16.52 -6.72
C TRP A 112 10.21 16.05 -6.39
N GLN A 113 9.21 16.47 -7.18
CA GLN A 113 7.81 16.06 -7.02
C GLN A 113 7.66 14.55 -7.14
N HIS A 114 8.35 13.93 -8.11
CA HIS A 114 8.37 12.47 -8.26
C HIS A 114 8.90 11.77 -7.01
N PHE A 115 10.09 12.17 -6.52
CA PHE A 115 10.69 11.62 -5.30
C PHE A 115 9.79 11.80 -4.07
N PHE A 116 9.33 13.02 -3.84
CA PHE A 116 8.54 13.32 -2.64
C PHE A 116 7.18 12.62 -2.68
N ASN A 117 6.57 12.49 -3.85
CA ASN A 117 5.33 11.75 -4.02
C ASN A 117 5.52 10.25 -3.72
N VAL A 118 6.58 9.59 -4.22
CA VAL A 118 6.81 8.18 -3.89
C VAL A 118 7.13 7.99 -2.40
N PHE A 119 7.85 8.92 -1.78
CA PHE A 119 8.10 8.94 -0.35
C PHE A 119 6.78 8.95 0.46
N LEU A 120 5.85 9.84 0.11
CA LEU A 120 4.53 9.90 0.74
C LEU A 120 3.71 8.64 0.45
N MET A 121 3.69 8.17 -0.80
CA MET A 121 2.91 7.00 -1.20
C MET A 121 3.31 5.74 -0.44
N VAL A 122 4.60 5.50 -0.25
CA VAL A 122 5.09 4.37 0.54
C VAL A 122 4.54 4.40 1.97
N LEU A 123 4.52 5.58 2.61
CA LEU A 123 4.02 5.75 3.98
C LEU A 123 2.49 5.70 4.05
N ILE A 124 1.79 6.28 3.07
CA ILE A 124 0.32 6.31 2.97
C ILE A 124 -0.23 4.91 2.74
N ILE A 125 0.30 4.17 1.76
CA ILE A 125 -0.14 2.80 1.47
C ILE A 125 0.06 1.91 2.70
N ARG A 126 1.22 2.00 3.36
CA ARG A 126 1.50 1.25 4.58
C ARG A 126 0.53 1.59 5.70
N SER A 127 0.37 2.88 6.01
CA SER A 127 -0.49 3.34 7.10
C SER A 127 -1.96 3.03 6.81
N GLY A 128 -2.42 3.15 5.57
CA GLY A 128 -3.78 2.78 5.15
C GLY A 128 -4.05 1.27 5.28
N TRP A 129 -3.08 0.44 4.87
CA TRP A 129 -3.16 -1.00 5.09
C TRP A 129 -3.22 -1.36 6.59
N GLN A 130 -2.42 -0.67 7.40
CA GLN A 130 -2.43 -0.84 8.85
C GLN A 130 -3.76 -0.41 9.48
N VAL A 131 -4.34 0.73 9.08
CA VAL A 131 -5.67 1.17 9.54
C VAL A 131 -6.73 0.10 9.26
N ARG A 132 -6.64 -0.59 8.12
CA ARG A 132 -7.58 -1.64 7.74
C ARG A 132 -7.39 -2.96 8.51
N THR A 133 -6.15 -3.33 8.82
CA THR A 133 -5.81 -4.69 9.28
C THR A 133 -5.42 -4.79 10.75
N GLN A 134 -5.00 -3.69 11.37
CA GLN A 134 -4.60 -3.67 12.78
C GLN A 134 -5.82 -3.76 13.69
N ARG A 135 -5.89 -4.82 14.52
CA ARG A 135 -6.95 -4.97 15.53
C ARG A 135 -6.70 -4.19 16.81
N ARG A 136 -5.43 -4.02 17.18
CA ARG A 136 -5.00 -3.31 18.40
C ARG A 136 -3.96 -2.27 18.02
N PRO A 137 -4.35 -0.98 17.89
CA PRO A 137 -3.38 0.06 17.58
C PRO A 137 -2.41 0.25 18.76
N PRO A 138 -1.14 0.60 18.48
CA PRO A 138 -0.08 0.68 19.51
C PRO A 138 -0.26 1.88 20.46
N ALA A 139 -0.96 2.91 20.00
CA ALA A 139 -1.30 4.09 20.75
C ALA A 139 -2.52 4.75 20.10
N GLN A 140 -3.11 5.66 20.85
CA GLN A 140 -4.26 6.45 20.50
C GLN A 140 -3.90 7.93 20.62
N TRP A 141 -4.55 8.75 19.80
CA TRP A 141 -4.34 10.18 19.74
C TRP A 141 -5.68 10.90 19.85
N THR A 142 -5.70 11.97 20.63
CA THR A 142 -6.84 12.87 20.79
C THR A 142 -6.41 14.30 20.43
N PRO A 143 -7.07 14.98 19.47
CA PRO A 143 -6.73 16.35 19.11
C PRO A 143 -6.80 17.30 20.31
N LYS A 144 -5.93 18.32 20.33
CA LYS A 144 -6.01 19.42 21.35
C LYS A 144 -7.04 20.51 20.99
N TRP A 145 -7.69 20.39 19.83
CA TRP A 145 -8.62 21.36 19.27
C TRP A 145 -9.98 20.71 18.97
N GLY A 146 -11.02 21.53 18.88
CA GLY A 146 -12.39 21.11 18.64
C GLY A 146 -13.20 20.90 19.92
N LYS A 147 -14.53 21.08 19.81
CA LYS A 147 -15.47 20.79 20.90
C LYS A 147 -15.67 19.27 20.96
N ASN A 148 -15.27 18.63 22.06
CA ASN A 148 -15.29 17.17 22.27
C ASN A 148 -14.49 16.37 21.23
N PRO A 149 -13.15 16.46 21.26
CA PRO A 149 -12.29 15.80 20.28
C PRO A 149 -12.41 14.28 20.33
N LYS A 150 -12.64 13.67 19.16
CA LYS A 150 -12.73 12.20 19.03
C LYS A 150 -11.34 11.58 19.11
N LYS A 151 -11.22 10.52 19.91
CA LYS A 151 -10.02 9.68 20.01
C LYS A 151 -9.90 8.81 18.76
N ILE A 152 -8.73 8.80 18.12
CA ILE A 152 -8.41 7.96 16.96
C ILE A 152 -7.10 7.21 17.19
N SER A 153 -6.83 6.15 16.42
CA SER A 153 -5.55 5.46 16.53
C SER A 153 -4.40 6.36 16.04
N LEU A 154 -3.20 6.17 16.60
CA LEU A 154 -1.98 6.85 16.14
C LEU A 154 -1.71 6.55 14.65
N THR A 155 -2.03 5.34 14.19
CA THR A 155 -1.94 4.94 12.78
C THR A 155 -2.88 5.76 11.90
N LEU A 156 -4.13 5.96 12.32
CA LEU A 156 -5.09 6.78 11.57
C LEU A 156 -4.68 8.25 11.54
N TRP A 157 -4.14 8.76 12.66
CA TRP A 157 -3.58 10.10 12.71
C TRP A 157 -2.42 10.27 11.71
N LEU A 158 -1.50 9.29 11.65
CA LEU A 158 -0.40 9.31 10.69
C LEU A 158 -0.91 9.31 9.25
N HIS A 159 -1.83 8.40 8.91
CA HIS A 159 -2.39 8.30 7.57
C HIS A 159 -3.02 9.63 7.14
N GLN A 160 -3.91 10.17 7.98
CA GLN A 160 -4.57 11.44 7.71
C GLN A 160 -3.60 12.62 7.57
N SER A 161 -2.52 12.64 8.37
CA SER A 161 -1.51 13.70 8.31
C SER A 161 -0.70 13.62 7.01
N LEU A 162 -0.33 12.40 6.58
CA LEU A 162 0.34 12.17 5.32
C LEU A 162 -0.58 12.50 4.14
N ASP A 163 -1.87 12.17 4.21
CA ASP A 163 -2.85 12.50 3.17
C ASP A 163 -2.96 14.01 3.00
N ILE A 164 -3.01 14.78 4.09
CA ILE A 164 -3.05 16.25 4.01
C ILE A 164 -1.78 16.78 3.32
N LEU A 165 -0.60 16.28 3.72
CA LEU A 165 0.66 16.66 3.08
C LEU A 165 0.69 16.28 1.59
N TRP A 166 0.15 15.12 1.25
CA TRP A 166 0.03 14.64 -0.12
C TRP A 166 -0.94 15.47 -0.96
N LEU A 167 -2.07 15.92 -0.38
CA LEU A 167 -3.00 16.84 -1.05
C LEU A 167 -2.37 18.21 -1.31
N VAL A 168 -1.64 18.76 -0.32
CA VAL A 168 -0.90 20.00 -0.50
C VAL A 168 0.16 19.84 -1.59
N ASN A 169 0.91 18.73 -1.56
CA ASN A 169 1.89 18.43 -2.59
C ASN A 169 1.26 18.30 -3.99
N GLY A 170 0.12 17.60 -4.09
CA GLY A 170 -0.64 17.46 -5.32
C GLY A 170 -1.17 18.79 -5.85
N ALA A 171 -1.63 19.68 -4.98
CA ALA A 171 -2.04 21.03 -5.38
C ALA A 171 -0.86 21.83 -5.96
N VAL A 172 0.30 21.79 -5.30
CA VAL A 172 1.55 22.41 -5.82
C VAL A 172 1.93 21.80 -7.18
N PHE A 173 1.86 20.47 -7.30
CA PHE A 173 2.16 19.76 -8.54
C PHE A 173 1.25 20.18 -9.70
N VAL A 174 -0.07 20.26 -9.48
CA VAL A 174 -1.03 20.70 -10.50
C VAL A 174 -0.79 22.16 -10.92
N VAL A 175 -0.48 23.04 -9.96
CA VAL A 175 -0.12 24.45 -10.27
C VAL A 175 1.15 24.52 -11.10
N LEU A 176 2.20 23.76 -10.73
CA LEU A 176 3.45 23.73 -11.50
C LEU A 176 3.24 23.17 -12.90
N LEU A 177 2.46 22.09 -13.06
CA LEU A 177 2.10 21.54 -14.37
C LEU A 177 1.46 22.61 -15.27
N ALA A 178 0.51 23.38 -14.73
CA ALA A 178 -0.17 24.43 -15.46
C ALA A 178 0.77 25.58 -15.83
N VAL A 179 1.52 26.12 -14.86
CA VAL A 179 2.37 27.31 -15.03
C VAL A 179 3.57 27.04 -15.93
N THR A 180 4.16 25.84 -15.89
CA THR A 180 5.34 25.53 -16.72
C THR A 180 4.99 24.84 -18.04
N GLY A 181 3.71 24.68 -18.38
CA GLY A 181 3.26 23.97 -19.58
C GLY A 181 3.49 22.46 -19.58
N GLN A 182 4.00 21.90 -18.48
CA GLN A 182 4.35 20.47 -18.39
C GLN A 182 3.10 19.56 -18.42
N TRP A 183 1.90 20.14 -18.21
CA TRP A 183 0.62 19.44 -18.40
C TRP A 183 0.46 18.85 -19.80
N MET A 184 1.04 19.47 -20.84
CA MET A 184 0.92 19.02 -22.23
C MET A 184 1.51 17.63 -22.47
N ARG A 185 2.40 17.16 -21.58
CA ARG A 185 3.03 15.84 -21.67
C ARG A 185 2.22 14.72 -20.99
N VAL A 186 1.22 15.06 -20.18
CA VAL A 186 0.48 14.10 -19.34
C VAL A 186 -1.03 14.16 -19.54
N VAL A 187 -1.52 15.11 -20.34
CA VAL A 187 -2.92 15.22 -20.75
C VAL A 187 -3.01 14.90 -22.24
N PRO A 188 -3.86 13.96 -22.66
CA PRO A 188 -4.07 13.72 -24.08
C PRO A 188 -4.59 14.97 -24.79
N THR A 189 -3.89 15.38 -25.85
CA THR A 189 -4.23 16.57 -26.64
C THR A 189 -4.85 16.24 -28.00
N SER A 190 -4.87 14.96 -28.38
CA SER A 190 -5.36 14.45 -29.65
C SER A 190 -6.04 13.09 -29.48
N TRP A 191 -6.95 12.76 -30.40
CA TRP A 191 -7.71 11.49 -30.36
C TRP A 191 -6.92 10.28 -30.86
N ASP A 192 -5.81 10.50 -31.59
CA ASP A 192 -4.90 9.45 -32.02
C ASP A 192 -4.16 8.78 -30.83
N VAL A 193 -4.25 9.34 -29.62
CA VAL A 193 -3.70 8.76 -28.39
C VAL A 193 -4.22 7.34 -28.15
N PHE A 194 -5.48 7.06 -28.48
CA PHE A 194 -6.09 5.75 -28.24
C PHE A 194 -5.54 4.66 -29.17
N PRO A 195 -5.53 4.84 -30.51
CA PRO A 195 -4.89 3.87 -31.39
C PRO A 195 -3.39 3.76 -31.15
N ASN A 196 -2.67 4.86 -30.88
CA ASN A 196 -1.25 4.80 -30.51
C ASN A 196 -1.01 4.04 -29.19
N ALA A 197 -1.88 4.20 -28.19
CA ALA A 197 -1.77 3.44 -26.95
C ALA A 197 -2.02 1.94 -27.18
N ALA A 198 -2.92 1.58 -28.11
CA ALA A 198 -3.13 0.19 -28.51
C ALA A 198 -1.88 -0.39 -29.21
N SER A 199 -1.24 0.39 -30.10
CA SER A 199 0.06 0.01 -30.70
C SER A 199 1.12 -0.23 -29.65
N ALA A 200 1.32 0.73 -28.72
CA ALA A 200 2.30 0.61 -27.66
C ALA A 200 2.00 -0.60 -26.75
N ALA A 201 0.74 -0.82 -26.38
CA ALA A 201 0.33 -1.98 -25.58
C ALA A 201 0.64 -3.31 -26.28
N LEU A 202 0.39 -3.39 -27.60
CA LEU A 202 0.70 -4.57 -28.40
C LEU A 202 2.21 -4.82 -28.48
N GLN A 203 3.01 -3.77 -28.66
CA GLN A 203 4.48 -3.81 -28.67
C GLN A 203 5.06 -4.28 -27.33
N TYR A 204 4.58 -3.73 -26.20
CA TYR A 204 4.95 -4.22 -24.87
C TYR A 204 4.57 -5.69 -24.68
N LEU A 205 3.38 -6.11 -25.13
CA LEU A 205 2.90 -7.48 -24.98
C LEU A 205 3.65 -8.47 -25.87
N SER A 206 4.10 -8.05 -27.06
CA SER A 206 4.91 -8.88 -27.96
C SER A 206 6.38 -8.99 -27.53
N LEU A 207 6.77 -8.29 -26.45
CA LEU A 207 8.13 -8.10 -25.99
C LEU A 207 9.03 -7.47 -27.06
N ASP A 208 8.44 -6.72 -27.99
CA ASP A 208 9.14 -5.88 -28.95
C ASP A 208 9.03 -4.42 -28.47
N TRP A 209 9.89 -4.08 -27.52
CA TRP A 209 9.71 -2.88 -26.71
C TRP A 209 9.98 -1.61 -27.52
N PRO A 210 9.06 -0.62 -27.49
CA PRO A 210 9.27 0.64 -28.19
C PRO A 210 10.54 1.34 -27.71
N THR A 211 11.22 2.04 -28.61
CA THR A 211 12.31 2.94 -28.21
C THR A 211 11.71 4.16 -27.53
N GLU A 212 11.72 4.18 -26.20
CA GLU A 212 11.18 5.29 -25.41
C GLU A 212 12.03 6.55 -25.56
N ASN A 213 11.38 7.69 -25.77
CA ASN A 213 12.02 9.01 -25.74
C ASN A 213 11.37 9.95 -24.74
N GLY A 214 11.24 9.50 -23.49
CA GLY A 214 10.59 10.23 -22.39
C GLY A 214 11.14 11.63 -22.09
N TRP A 215 12.33 11.97 -22.62
CA TRP A 215 12.87 13.33 -22.59
C TRP A 215 12.05 14.29 -23.48
N VAL A 216 11.68 13.85 -24.67
CA VAL A 216 10.93 14.65 -25.65
C VAL A 216 9.44 14.38 -25.55
N ASN A 217 9.04 13.11 -25.52
CA ASN A 217 7.63 12.71 -25.51
C ASN A 217 7.44 11.35 -24.81
N TYR A 218 6.32 11.19 -24.14
CA TYR A 218 5.92 9.88 -23.61
C TYR A 218 5.10 9.14 -24.68
N ASN A 219 5.21 7.82 -24.74
CA ASN A 219 4.31 7.05 -25.60
C ASN A 219 2.86 7.18 -25.11
N SER A 220 1.89 6.98 -26.00
CA SER A 220 0.48 7.26 -25.71
C SER A 220 -0.10 6.36 -24.62
N LEU A 221 0.44 5.14 -24.43
CA LEU A 221 0.04 4.28 -23.31
C LEU A 221 0.49 4.86 -21.96
N GLN A 222 1.71 5.39 -21.88
CA GLN A 222 2.21 6.10 -20.72
C GLN A 222 1.39 7.37 -20.44
N VAL A 223 1.10 8.19 -21.47
CA VAL A 223 0.29 9.41 -21.32
C VAL A 223 -1.08 9.08 -20.72
N LEU A 224 -1.79 8.06 -21.24
CA LEU A 224 -3.07 7.64 -20.68
C LEU A 224 -2.93 7.13 -19.23
N ALA A 225 -1.89 6.35 -18.94
CA ALA A 225 -1.65 5.86 -17.58
C ALA A 225 -1.38 7.01 -16.60
N TYR A 226 -0.58 8.01 -17.00
CA TYR A 226 -0.30 9.21 -16.20
C TYR A 226 -1.55 10.06 -16.02
N PHE A 227 -2.32 10.28 -17.09
CA PHE A 227 -3.58 11.02 -17.02
C PHE A 227 -4.55 10.39 -16.02
N VAL A 228 -4.78 9.07 -16.13
CA VAL A 228 -5.65 8.34 -15.20
C VAL A 228 -5.12 8.41 -13.78
N THR A 229 -3.82 8.24 -13.58
CA THR A 229 -3.21 8.27 -12.24
C THR A 229 -3.36 9.65 -11.58
N ILE A 230 -3.04 10.72 -12.32
CA ILE A 230 -2.99 12.09 -11.81
C ILE A 230 -4.38 12.70 -11.68
N PHE A 231 -5.25 12.55 -12.69
CA PHE A 231 -6.51 13.29 -12.80
C PHE A 231 -7.74 12.45 -12.48
N VAL A 232 -7.60 11.13 -12.29
CA VAL A 232 -8.72 10.25 -11.93
C VAL A 232 -8.47 9.54 -10.60
N ALA A 233 -7.44 8.70 -10.52
CA ALA A 233 -7.18 7.87 -9.34
C ALA A 233 -6.81 8.72 -8.11
N ALA A 234 -5.95 9.73 -8.26
CA ALA A 234 -5.56 10.62 -7.18
C ALA A 234 -6.75 11.45 -6.63
N PRO A 235 -7.56 12.13 -7.45
CA PRO A 235 -8.78 12.78 -6.98
C PRO A 235 -9.78 11.81 -6.35
N LEU A 236 -9.92 10.60 -6.90
CA LEU A 236 -10.81 9.60 -6.32
C LEU A 236 -10.35 9.15 -4.93
N ALA A 237 -9.04 8.97 -4.72
CA ALA A 237 -8.46 8.70 -3.41
C ALA A 237 -8.68 9.87 -2.43
N ALA A 238 -8.50 11.11 -2.89
CA ALA A 238 -8.74 12.31 -2.10
C ALA A 238 -10.20 12.44 -1.62
N ILE A 239 -11.16 12.28 -2.55
CA ILE A 239 -12.60 12.39 -2.26
C ILE A 239 -13.03 11.30 -1.28
N THR A 240 -12.63 10.05 -1.55
CA THR A 240 -12.98 8.91 -0.69
C THR A 240 -12.28 8.95 0.66
N GLY A 241 -11.03 9.40 0.71
CA GLY A 241 -10.27 9.62 1.95
C GLY A 241 -10.90 10.72 2.81
N TYR A 242 -11.22 11.88 2.21
CA TYR A 242 -11.91 12.97 2.90
C TYR A 242 -13.25 12.51 3.49
N ARG A 243 -14.02 11.70 2.75
CA ARG A 243 -15.29 11.14 3.23
C ARG A 243 -15.15 10.25 4.46
N MET A 244 -14.04 9.52 4.56
CA MET A 244 -13.75 8.65 5.70
C MET A 244 -13.03 9.39 6.85
N SER A 245 -12.56 10.61 6.61
CA SER A 245 -11.84 11.41 7.59
C SER A 245 -12.73 11.91 8.73
N GLY A 246 -12.10 12.26 9.85
CA GLY A 246 -12.78 12.96 10.95
C GLY A 246 -13.20 14.40 10.64
N MET A 247 -12.77 14.95 9.49
CA MET A 247 -13.11 16.31 9.05
C MET A 247 -14.45 16.36 8.31
N TRP A 248 -14.98 15.21 7.88
CA TRP A 248 -16.28 15.13 7.23
C TRP A 248 -17.42 15.57 8.16
N PRO A 249 -18.38 16.40 7.73
CA PRO A 249 -19.44 16.92 8.58
C PRO A 249 -20.44 15.83 8.98
N ALA A 250 -20.27 15.27 10.17
CA ALA A 250 -21.07 14.14 10.66
C ALA A 250 -22.58 14.43 10.77
N LYS A 251 -22.99 15.70 10.93
CA LYS A 251 -24.40 16.11 11.10
C LYS A 251 -25.09 16.50 9.78
N ALA A 252 -24.43 16.36 8.64
CA ALA A 252 -25.00 16.72 7.33
C ALA A 252 -25.80 15.55 6.73
N ASP A 253 -27.01 15.30 7.23
CA ASP A 253 -27.80 14.09 6.91
C ASP A 253 -28.06 13.90 5.41
N ARG A 254 -28.41 14.97 4.69
CA ARG A 254 -28.62 14.91 3.23
C ARG A 254 -27.35 14.48 2.50
N LEU A 255 -26.20 15.04 2.89
CA LEU A 255 -24.91 14.74 2.27
C LEU A 255 -24.47 13.31 2.60
N ASN A 256 -24.68 12.86 3.84
CA ASN A 256 -24.36 11.51 4.29
C ASN A 256 -25.21 10.43 3.59
N ARG A 257 -26.46 10.76 3.24
CA ARG A 257 -27.35 9.88 2.48
C ARG A 257 -26.95 9.77 1.01
N ILE A 258 -26.56 10.88 0.38
CA ILE A 258 -26.12 10.90 -1.03
C ILE A 258 -24.77 10.21 -1.18
N TYR A 259 -23.86 10.39 -0.22
CA TYR A 259 -22.55 9.78 -0.23
C TYR A 259 -22.29 8.97 1.05
N PRO A 260 -22.70 7.69 1.09
CA PRO A 260 -22.46 6.81 2.23
C PRO A 260 -20.97 6.47 2.41
N VAL A 261 -20.56 6.21 3.66
CA VAL A 261 -19.16 5.89 3.97
C VAL A 261 -18.76 4.50 3.44
N GLU A 262 -19.72 3.61 3.31
CA GLU A 262 -19.58 2.25 2.78
C GLU A 262 -19.14 2.30 1.32
N VAL A 263 -19.75 3.20 0.53
CA VAL A 263 -19.37 3.44 -0.87
C VAL A 263 -17.95 3.99 -0.94
N ALA A 264 -17.61 4.97 -0.09
CA ALA A 264 -16.25 5.50 -0.04
C ALA A 264 -15.21 4.41 0.27
N ARG A 265 -15.47 3.54 1.24
CA ARG A 265 -14.57 2.40 1.56
C ARG A 265 -14.47 1.41 0.41
N ALA A 266 -15.58 1.11 -0.26
CA ALA A 266 -15.63 0.17 -1.38
C ALA A 266 -14.83 0.67 -2.58
N ILE A 267 -14.70 1.99 -2.75
CA ILE A 267 -13.90 2.61 -3.81
C ILE A 267 -12.44 2.81 -3.37
N HIS A 268 -12.21 3.31 -2.15
CA HIS A 268 -10.88 3.71 -1.69
C HIS A 268 -9.88 2.54 -1.68
N LEU A 269 -10.33 1.34 -1.27
CA LEU A 269 -9.47 0.17 -1.24
C LEU A 269 -9.00 -0.24 -2.65
N PRO A 270 -9.88 -0.45 -3.65
CA PRO A 270 -9.46 -0.67 -5.04
C PRO A 270 -8.53 0.40 -5.59
N VAL A 271 -8.75 1.67 -5.27
CA VAL A 271 -7.86 2.77 -5.72
C VAL A 271 -6.46 2.64 -5.11
N MET A 272 -6.36 2.29 -3.82
CA MET A 272 -5.07 2.01 -3.19
C MET A 272 -4.37 0.78 -3.83
N LEU A 273 -5.12 -0.28 -4.16
CA LEU A 273 -4.58 -1.43 -4.89
C LEU A 273 -4.14 -1.07 -6.32
N TYR A 274 -4.88 -0.18 -7.00
CA TYR A 274 -4.48 0.36 -8.30
C TYR A 274 -3.14 1.10 -8.21
N PHE A 275 -2.93 1.96 -7.20
CA PHE A 275 -1.63 2.63 -7.01
C PHE A 275 -0.50 1.64 -6.79
N VAL A 276 -0.71 0.58 -5.98
CA VAL A 276 0.29 -0.47 -5.78
C VAL A 276 0.63 -1.17 -7.11
N ALA A 277 -0.38 -1.57 -7.88
CA ALA A 277 -0.18 -2.21 -9.17
C ALA A 277 0.51 -1.28 -10.17
N PHE A 278 0.10 -0.02 -10.24
CA PHE A 278 0.73 1.01 -11.07
C PHE A 278 2.21 1.18 -10.73
N ILE A 279 2.55 1.31 -9.44
CA ILE A 279 3.96 1.45 -9.00
C ILE A 279 4.78 0.24 -9.43
N ILE A 280 4.27 -0.99 -9.25
CA ILE A 280 4.98 -2.21 -9.63
C ILE A 280 5.25 -2.24 -11.13
N VAL A 281 4.21 -2.05 -11.95
CA VAL A 281 4.33 -2.06 -13.41
C VAL A 281 5.24 -0.93 -13.88
N HIS A 282 5.01 0.30 -13.37
CA HIS A 282 5.80 1.47 -13.72
C HIS A 282 7.29 1.27 -13.46
N VAL A 283 7.66 0.82 -12.26
CA VAL A 283 9.07 0.57 -11.91
C VAL A 283 9.66 -0.56 -12.76
N ALA A 284 8.90 -1.61 -13.02
CA ALA A 284 9.35 -2.69 -13.91
C ALA A 284 9.69 -2.16 -15.31
N LEU A 285 8.78 -1.36 -15.91
CA LEU A 285 8.98 -0.75 -17.22
C LEU A 285 10.20 0.19 -17.22
N VAL A 286 10.34 1.05 -16.20
CA VAL A 286 11.50 1.96 -16.07
C VAL A 286 12.83 1.19 -16.10
N LEU A 287 12.89 0.04 -15.44
CA LEU A 287 14.10 -0.78 -15.38
C LEU A 287 14.34 -1.60 -16.66
N SER A 288 13.28 -1.95 -17.41
CA SER A 288 13.39 -2.77 -18.61
C SER A 288 13.50 -1.97 -19.92
N THR A 289 13.20 -0.67 -19.94
CA THR A 289 13.24 0.19 -21.16
C THR A 289 14.42 1.17 -21.20
N GLY A 290 15.57 0.77 -20.66
CA GLY A 290 16.75 1.64 -20.60
C GLY A 290 16.91 2.34 -19.26
N ALA A 291 17.07 1.54 -18.20
CA ALA A 291 17.15 1.98 -16.81
C ALA A 291 18.00 3.23 -16.56
N LEU A 292 19.25 3.26 -17.01
CA LEU A 292 20.14 4.40 -16.75
C LEU A 292 19.63 5.71 -17.40
N LYS A 293 19.07 5.63 -18.60
CA LYS A 293 18.51 6.79 -19.30
C LYS A 293 17.26 7.29 -18.57
N ASN A 294 16.33 6.39 -18.27
CA ASN A 294 15.10 6.72 -17.55
C ASN A 294 15.38 7.31 -16.16
N LEU A 295 16.34 6.73 -15.42
CA LEU A 295 16.75 7.24 -14.11
C LEU A 295 17.40 8.62 -14.22
N ASN A 296 18.18 8.90 -15.27
CA ASN A 296 18.73 10.23 -15.50
C ASN A 296 17.65 11.25 -15.85
N HIS A 297 16.62 10.88 -16.62
CA HIS A 297 15.48 11.76 -16.88
C HIS A 297 14.79 12.17 -15.58
N MET A 298 14.44 11.20 -14.72
CA MET A 298 13.62 11.48 -13.53
C MET A 298 14.39 12.01 -12.32
N TYR A 299 15.63 11.53 -12.07
CA TYR A 299 16.38 11.88 -10.85
C TYR A 299 17.49 12.90 -11.09
N ALA A 300 18.13 12.89 -12.27
CA ALA A 300 19.23 13.80 -12.58
C ALA A 300 18.83 14.98 -13.47
N GLY A 301 17.64 14.94 -14.09
CA GLY A 301 17.16 15.98 -14.99
C GLY A 301 18.05 16.17 -16.23
N GLN A 302 18.58 15.08 -16.78
CA GLN A 302 19.46 15.12 -17.96
C GLN A 302 19.14 14.01 -18.96
N ASP A 303 19.28 14.28 -20.27
CA ASP A 303 19.20 13.27 -21.32
C ASP A 303 20.56 12.62 -21.57
N ALA A 304 20.97 11.73 -20.66
CA ALA A 304 22.26 11.06 -20.75
C ALA A 304 22.19 9.61 -20.25
N VAL A 305 23.13 8.79 -20.72
CA VAL A 305 23.33 7.41 -20.25
C VAL A 305 24.57 7.38 -19.36
N ASN A 306 24.36 7.61 -18.06
CA ASN A 306 25.41 7.55 -17.03
C ASN A 306 24.80 7.16 -15.66
N TRP A 307 25.63 7.07 -14.62
CA TRP A 307 25.22 6.58 -13.30
C TRP A 307 24.66 7.64 -12.34
N THR A 308 24.57 8.91 -12.76
CA THR A 308 24.18 10.02 -11.88
C THR A 308 22.78 9.81 -11.29
N GLY A 309 21.78 9.59 -12.16
CA GLY A 309 20.40 9.35 -11.74
C GLY A 309 20.25 8.10 -10.86
N PHE A 310 21.05 7.07 -11.11
CA PHE A 310 21.07 5.86 -10.27
C PHE A 310 21.51 6.17 -8.83
N TRP A 311 22.59 6.92 -8.63
CA TRP A 311 23.05 7.24 -7.26
C TRP A 311 22.10 8.18 -6.53
N ILE A 312 21.47 9.12 -7.24
CA ILE A 312 20.41 9.96 -6.67
C ILE A 312 19.21 9.09 -6.27
N MET A 313 18.74 8.18 -7.13
CA MET A 313 17.69 7.21 -6.81
C MET A 313 18.05 6.38 -5.57
N PHE A 314 19.28 5.87 -5.50
CA PHE A 314 19.73 5.07 -4.37
C PHE A 314 19.66 5.89 -3.06
N ALA A 315 20.14 7.14 -3.07
CA ALA A 315 20.01 8.03 -1.91
C ALA A 315 18.53 8.28 -1.55
N SER A 316 17.66 8.50 -2.55
CA SER A 316 16.22 8.62 -2.34
C SER A 316 15.61 7.38 -1.70
N LEU A 317 16.00 6.17 -2.11
CA LEU A 317 15.56 4.92 -1.48
C LEU A 317 16.01 4.81 -0.02
N LEU A 318 17.22 5.26 0.32
CA LEU A 318 17.68 5.32 1.72
C LEU A 318 16.83 6.30 2.54
N VAL A 319 16.46 7.44 1.99
CA VAL A 319 15.56 8.40 2.67
C VAL A 319 14.17 7.81 2.86
N ILE A 320 13.62 7.12 1.86
CA ILE A 320 12.33 6.42 1.96
C ILE A 320 12.39 5.33 3.04
N ALA A 321 13.45 4.53 3.07
CA ALA A 321 13.67 3.54 4.11
C ALA A 321 13.77 4.19 5.50
N GLY A 322 14.51 5.30 5.62
CA GLY A 322 14.58 6.11 6.84
C GLY A 322 13.21 6.59 7.31
N GLY A 323 12.40 7.17 6.42
CA GLY A 323 11.02 7.57 6.69
C GLY A 323 10.14 6.40 7.12
N TRP A 324 10.31 5.23 6.50
CA TRP A 324 9.61 4.00 6.89
C TRP A 324 9.96 3.57 8.32
N PHE A 325 11.23 3.62 8.72
CA PHE A 325 11.62 3.32 10.09
C PHE A 325 11.16 4.40 11.08
N ALA A 326 11.20 5.68 10.68
CA ALA A 326 10.71 6.80 11.47
C ALA A 326 9.19 6.77 11.68
N ALA A 327 8.43 6.13 10.80
CA ALA A 327 6.99 5.92 10.97
C ALA A 327 6.62 4.87 12.04
N ARG A 328 7.54 4.50 12.94
CA ARG A 328 7.26 3.63 14.09
C ARG A 328 6.65 4.43 15.25
N PRO A 329 5.77 3.83 16.08
CA PRO A 329 5.08 4.54 17.17
C PRO A 329 6.01 5.28 18.14
N PHE A 330 7.19 4.72 18.44
CA PHE A 330 8.16 5.34 19.35
C PHE A 330 8.65 6.71 18.86
N VAL A 331 8.85 6.87 17.55
CA VAL A 331 9.28 8.13 16.93
C VAL A 331 8.09 9.04 16.64
N LEU A 332 6.95 8.46 16.25
CA LEU A 332 5.74 9.23 15.91
C LEU A 332 5.02 9.83 17.12
N ALA A 333 5.04 9.18 18.29
CA ALA A 333 4.30 9.65 19.45
C ALA A 333 4.72 11.05 19.93
N PRO A 334 6.03 11.39 20.03
CA PRO A 334 6.46 12.76 20.32
C PRO A 334 6.03 13.79 19.26
N ILE A 335 6.01 13.43 17.98
CA ILE A 335 5.58 14.33 16.91
C ILE A 335 4.07 14.57 17.00
N ALA A 336 3.31 13.50 17.19
CA ALA A 336 1.86 13.55 17.32
C ALA A 336 1.41 14.32 18.57
N SER A 337 2.20 14.32 19.64
CA SER A 337 1.88 15.04 20.88
C SER A 337 1.93 16.57 20.72
N LEU A 338 2.64 17.09 19.71
CA LEU A 338 2.61 18.51 19.37
C LEU A 338 1.20 18.98 18.96
N PHE A 339 0.39 18.06 18.43
CA PHE A 339 -0.94 18.35 17.89
C PHE A 339 -2.09 17.84 18.76
N GLY A 340 -1.81 17.07 19.81
CA GLY A 340 -2.82 16.42 20.64
C GLY A 340 -2.24 15.60 21.80
N LYS A 341 -3.09 14.87 22.51
CA LYS A 341 -2.65 13.95 23.57
C LYS A 341 -2.47 12.55 22.98
N VAL A 342 -1.31 11.93 23.24
CA VAL A 342 -1.04 10.52 22.89
C VAL A 342 -1.13 9.67 24.15
N GLY A 343 -1.90 8.59 24.09
CA GLY A 343 -2.06 7.64 25.19
C GLY A 343 -2.13 6.20 24.68
N ARG A 344 -1.93 5.22 25.57
CA ARG A 344 -2.10 3.81 25.24
C ARG A 344 -3.57 3.44 25.05
#